data_AF-A0A820XLR1-F1
#
_entry.id   AF-A0A820XLR1-F1
#
_cell.length_a   1.000
_cell.length_b   1.000
_cell.length_c   1.000
_cell.angle_alpha   90.00
_cell.angle_beta   90.00
_cell.angle_gamma   90.00
#
_symmetry.space_group_name_H-M   'P 1'
#
loop_
_entity.id
_entity.type
_entity.pdbx_description
1 polymer ?
#
loop_
_entity_poly.entity_id
_entity_poly.type
_entity_poly.pdbx_seq_one_letter_code
_entity_poly.pdbx_strand_id
1 'polypeptide(L)'
;MTVSAMSSSNKLGSYKIEGQIVSPPGGNALADTRILVNQGEYVGIPRVDGTFVISGVPSGSYEVSVSSPQYDFKPVRVDINTNGKIRARKVNRLRPQEVVSVKYPLHFNTYTEPNYFQKREATNWADIIFNPAIIPIVLGIVLVFFLPKLVPPGQLDEMQRMFPQGTGMFQPNINMPDLVDICIRLFGAPRRQPRISQQSLAVDTEAPANTPRQKKKLRKRNK
;
A
#
# COMPACT_ATOMS: atom_id res chain seq x y z
N MET A 1 -63.35 25.82 -11.64
CA MET A 1 -62.03 25.26 -11.26
C MET A 1 -62.00 23.81 -11.71
N THR A 2 -61.55 23.55 -12.93
CA THR A 2 -61.43 22.20 -13.49
C THR A 2 -59.95 21.80 -13.44
N VAL A 3 -59.62 20.91 -12.51
CA VAL A 3 -58.28 20.32 -12.42
C VAL A 3 -58.16 19.23 -13.49
N SER A 4 -57.51 19.57 -14.60
CA SER A 4 -57.16 18.59 -15.63
C SER A 4 -56.04 17.70 -15.10
N ALA A 5 -56.37 16.45 -14.79
CA ALA A 5 -55.41 15.43 -14.42
C ALA A 5 -54.51 15.11 -15.62
N MET A 6 -53.31 15.67 -15.62
CA MET A 6 -52.25 15.35 -16.56
C MET A 6 -51.64 14.00 -16.16
N SER A 7 -52.35 12.92 -16.50
CA SER A 7 -51.81 11.56 -16.45
C SER A 7 -50.82 11.41 -17.59
N SER A 8 -49.57 11.83 -17.35
CA SER A 8 -48.44 11.44 -18.19
C SER A 8 -48.29 9.93 -18.06
N SER A 9 -48.70 9.21 -19.09
CA SER A 9 -48.48 7.78 -19.22
C SER A 9 -46.97 7.53 -19.24
N ASN A 10 -46.39 7.26 -18.08
CA ASN A 10 -45.06 6.67 -17.98
C ASN A 10 -45.14 5.29 -18.65
N LYS A 11 -44.82 5.22 -19.94
CA LYS A 11 -44.19 4.01 -20.48
C LYS A 11 -42.93 3.84 -19.64
N LEU A 12 -42.95 2.94 -18.66
CA LEU A 12 -41.71 2.36 -18.13
C LEU A 12 -41.09 1.58 -19.29
N GLY A 13 -40.44 2.31 -20.20
CA GLY A 13 -39.75 1.75 -21.33
C GLY A 13 -38.53 1.04 -20.79
N SER A 14 -38.57 -0.30 -20.75
CA SER A 14 -37.36 -1.09 -20.64
C SER A 14 -36.64 -1.05 -21.98
N TYR A 15 -35.44 -0.52 -22.01
CA TYR A 15 -34.56 -0.50 -23.18
C TYR A 15 -33.54 -1.63 -23.09
N LYS A 16 -32.84 -1.84 -24.22
CA LYS A 16 -31.76 -2.82 -24.33
C LYS A 16 -30.46 -2.13 -24.70
N ILE A 17 -29.37 -2.56 -24.08
CA ILE A 17 -28.01 -2.15 -24.39
C ILE A 17 -27.34 -3.31 -25.12
N GLU A 18 -26.78 -3.03 -26.30
CA GLU A 18 -26.17 -4.01 -27.18
C GLU A 18 -24.71 -3.64 -27.44
N GLY A 19 -23.88 -4.66 -27.59
CA GLY A 19 -22.49 -4.48 -27.99
C GLY A 19 -21.79 -5.80 -28.26
N GLN A 20 -20.52 -5.67 -28.59
CA GLN A 20 -19.62 -6.77 -28.84
C GLN A 20 -18.26 -6.50 -28.17
N ILE A 21 -17.72 -7.54 -27.55
CA ILE A 21 -16.38 -7.57 -26.98
C ILE A 21 -15.48 -8.23 -28.02
N VAL A 22 -14.46 -7.51 -28.47
CA VAL A 22 -13.46 -8.05 -29.39
C VAL A 22 -12.37 -8.71 -28.55
N SER A 23 -12.37 -10.04 -28.50
CA SER A 23 -11.31 -10.81 -27.84
C SER A 23 -10.12 -10.98 -28.78
N PRO A 24 -8.87 -10.93 -28.27
CA PRO A 24 -7.69 -11.29 -29.04
C PRO A 24 -7.77 -12.77 -29.48
N PRO A 25 -7.18 -13.12 -30.64
CA PRO A 25 -7.18 -14.48 -31.14
C PRO A 25 -6.35 -15.39 -30.22
N GLY A 26 -6.94 -16.48 -29.73
CA GLY A 26 -6.19 -17.53 -29.03
C GLY A 26 -6.74 -18.08 -27.70
N GLY A 27 -7.95 -17.73 -27.26
CA GLY A 27 -8.48 -18.33 -26.02
C GLY A 27 -9.94 -18.03 -25.67
N ASN A 28 -10.44 -18.75 -24.67
CA ASN A 28 -11.80 -18.61 -24.09
C ASN A 28 -11.89 -17.39 -23.15
N ALA A 29 -11.38 -16.23 -23.59
CA ALA A 29 -11.33 -15.00 -22.78
C ALA A 29 -12.71 -14.54 -22.26
N LEU A 30 -13.78 -14.96 -22.95
CA LEU A 30 -15.15 -14.55 -22.68
C LEU A 30 -15.84 -15.37 -21.58
N ALA A 31 -15.32 -16.56 -21.21
CA ALA A 31 -15.99 -17.47 -20.27
C ALA A 31 -16.17 -16.85 -18.86
N ASP A 32 -15.12 -16.22 -18.35
CA ASP A 32 -15.12 -15.56 -17.04
C ASP A 32 -15.45 -14.07 -17.13
N THR A 33 -15.77 -13.58 -18.33
CA THR A 33 -16.08 -12.17 -18.55
C THR A 33 -17.53 -11.87 -18.17
N ARG A 34 -17.75 -10.75 -17.50
CA ARG A 34 -19.08 -10.23 -17.12
C ARG A 34 -19.21 -8.78 -17.56
N ILE A 35 -20.35 -8.41 -18.11
CA ILE A 35 -20.67 -7.02 -18.41
C ILE A 35 -21.44 -6.45 -17.23
N LEU A 36 -20.94 -5.37 -16.65
CA LEU A 36 -21.53 -4.71 -15.50
C LEU A 36 -22.05 -3.34 -15.92
N VAL A 37 -23.31 -3.07 -15.63
CA VAL A 37 -23.92 -1.75 -15.79
C VAL A 37 -24.04 -1.10 -14.43
N ASN A 38 -23.55 0.13 -14.29
CA ASN A 38 -23.57 0.89 -13.04
C ASN A 38 -23.01 0.09 -11.85
N GLN A 39 -21.82 -0.48 -12.02
CA GLN A 39 -21.13 -1.29 -11.00
C GLN A 39 -21.88 -2.57 -10.56
N GLY A 40 -22.80 -3.08 -11.38
CA GLY A 40 -23.48 -4.36 -11.14
C GLY A 40 -24.98 -4.27 -10.88
N GLU A 41 -25.61 -3.10 -11.07
CA GLU A 41 -27.07 -2.94 -11.05
C GLU A 41 -27.74 -3.83 -12.11
N TYR A 42 -27.15 -3.91 -13.30
CA TYR A 42 -27.50 -4.88 -14.33
C TYR A 42 -26.25 -5.65 -14.73
N VAL A 43 -26.40 -6.97 -14.87
CA VAL A 43 -25.30 -7.86 -15.25
C VAL A 43 -25.66 -8.56 -16.56
N GLY A 44 -24.77 -8.46 -17.53
CA GLY A 44 -24.83 -9.17 -18.79
C GLY A 44 -23.75 -10.24 -18.89
N ILE A 45 -24.06 -11.32 -19.61
CA ILE A 45 -23.09 -12.37 -19.93
C ILE A 45 -22.85 -12.31 -21.45
N PRO A 46 -21.59 -12.30 -21.91
CA PRO A 46 -21.31 -12.32 -23.34
C PRO A 46 -21.60 -13.70 -23.92
N ARG A 47 -22.00 -13.72 -25.19
CA ARG A 47 -22.07 -14.94 -26.00
C ARG A 47 -20.67 -15.37 -26.42
N VAL A 48 -20.57 -16.57 -26.99
CA VAL A 48 -19.32 -17.13 -27.54
C VAL A 48 -18.71 -16.21 -28.59
N ASP A 49 -19.53 -15.51 -29.38
CA ASP A 49 -19.07 -14.56 -30.42
C ASP A 49 -18.65 -13.18 -29.86
N GLY A 50 -18.63 -13.02 -28.52
CA GLY A 50 -18.37 -11.76 -27.82
C GLY A 50 -19.53 -10.77 -27.82
N THR A 51 -20.64 -11.09 -28.49
CA THR A 51 -21.84 -10.25 -28.50
C THR A 51 -22.59 -10.33 -27.18
N PHE A 52 -23.15 -9.21 -26.71
CA PHE A 52 -23.95 -9.17 -25.50
C PHE A 52 -25.15 -8.25 -25.67
N VAL A 53 -26.22 -8.60 -24.95
CA VAL A 53 -27.46 -7.82 -24.90
C VAL A 53 -27.93 -7.79 -23.45
N ILE A 54 -28.12 -6.59 -22.91
CA ILE A 54 -28.66 -6.36 -21.57
C ILE A 54 -30.03 -5.71 -21.74
N SER A 55 -31.09 -6.43 -21.42
CA SER A 55 -32.47 -5.93 -21.46
C SER A 55 -32.93 -5.45 -20.08
N GLY A 56 -34.05 -4.72 -20.04
CA GLY A 56 -34.64 -4.29 -18.77
C GLY A 56 -34.08 -2.99 -18.21
N VAL A 57 -33.28 -2.25 -18.97
CA VAL A 57 -32.63 -1.01 -18.49
C VAL A 57 -33.57 0.18 -18.73
N PRO A 58 -33.96 0.95 -17.70
CA PRO A 58 -34.81 2.12 -17.88
C PRO A 58 -34.07 3.27 -18.62
N SER A 59 -34.79 4.34 -18.95
CA SER A 59 -34.15 5.55 -19.50
C SER A 59 -33.29 6.20 -18.43
N GLY A 60 -32.05 6.52 -18.75
CA GLY A 60 -31.08 7.06 -17.82
C GLY A 60 -29.67 7.13 -18.39
N SER A 61 -28.72 7.57 -17.57
CA SER A 61 -27.29 7.54 -17.87
C SER A 61 -26.64 6.41 -17.11
N TYR A 62 -25.98 5.50 -17.81
CA TYR A 62 -25.34 4.32 -17.23
C TYR A 62 -23.86 4.26 -17.60
N GLU A 63 -23.04 3.70 -16.73
CA GLU A 63 -21.65 3.33 -17.03
C GLU A 63 -21.61 1.82 -17.29
N VAL A 64 -21.23 1.42 -18.50
CA VAL A 64 -21.06 0.03 -18.89
C VAL A 64 -19.58 -0.29 -18.81
N SER A 65 -19.23 -1.24 -17.95
CA SER A 65 -17.89 -1.79 -17.80
C SER A 65 -17.90 -3.28 -18.11
N VAL A 66 -16.77 -3.78 -18.60
CA VAL A 66 -16.54 -5.20 -18.84
C VAL A 66 -15.49 -5.65 -17.84
N SER A 67 -15.84 -6.63 -17.01
CA SER A 67 -14.95 -7.22 -16.02
C SER A 67 -14.48 -8.57 -16.52
N SER A 68 -13.16 -8.73 -16.67
CA SER A 68 -12.52 -9.98 -17.04
C SER A 68 -11.24 -10.14 -16.23
N PRO A 69 -10.88 -11.36 -15.79
CA PRO A 69 -9.64 -11.61 -15.07
C PRO A 69 -8.40 -11.61 -15.97
N GLN A 70 -8.56 -11.63 -17.29
CA GLN A 70 -7.42 -11.74 -18.22
C GLN A 70 -7.16 -10.44 -18.98
N TYR A 71 -8.15 -9.57 -19.10
CA TYR A 71 -8.08 -8.37 -19.94
C TYR A 71 -8.77 -7.19 -19.29
N ASP A 72 -8.15 -6.03 -19.39
CA ASP A 72 -8.76 -4.77 -18.99
C ASP A 72 -9.47 -4.09 -20.17
N PHE A 73 -10.66 -3.55 -19.86
CA PHE A 73 -11.50 -2.83 -20.80
C PHE A 73 -11.80 -1.42 -20.28
N LYS A 74 -11.83 -0.45 -21.19
CA LYS A 74 -12.21 0.93 -20.83
C LYS A 74 -13.73 1.03 -20.66
N PRO A 75 -14.23 1.61 -19.56
CA PRO A 75 -15.66 1.78 -19.37
C PRO A 75 -16.22 2.84 -20.34
N VAL A 76 -17.48 2.64 -20.73
CA VAL A 76 -18.20 3.51 -21.66
C VAL A 76 -19.49 3.98 -21.01
N ARG A 77 -19.76 5.28 -21.09
CA ARG A 77 -21.02 5.86 -20.62
C ARG A 77 -22.06 5.76 -21.72
N VAL A 78 -23.24 5.26 -21.38
CA VAL A 78 -24.39 5.11 -22.28
C VAL A 78 -25.55 5.93 -21.72
N ASP A 79 -26.04 6.86 -22.51
CA ASP A 79 -27.23 7.65 -22.19
C ASP A 79 -28.40 7.17 -23.04
N ILE A 80 -29.48 6.80 -22.38
CA ILE A 80 -30.71 6.30 -22.99
C ILE A 80 -31.80 7.34 -22.76
N ASN A 81 -32.29 7.94 -23.84
CA ASN A 81 -33.41 8.87 -23.76
C ASN A 81 -34.74 8.12 -23.56
N THR A 82 -35.77 8.80 -23.05
CA THR A 82 -37.16 8.28 -22.97
C THR A 82 -37.73 7.93 -24.36
N ASN A 83 -37.17 8.51 -25.42
CA ASN A 83 -37.50 8.16 -26.80
C ASN A 83 -36.80 6.88 -27.30
N GLY A 84 -35.95 6.24 -26.49
CA GLY A 84 -35.17 5.06 -26.86
C GLY A 84 -33.94 5.34 -27.72
N LYS A 85 -33.61 6.62 -27.96
CA LYS A 85 -32.36 6.99 -28.64
C LYS A 85 -31.18 6.79 -27.68
N ILE A 86 -30.25 5.91 -28.08
CA ILE A 86 -29.05 5.59 -27.30
C ILE A 86 -27.87 6.41 -27.81
N ARG A 87 -27.08 6.97 -26.90
CA ARG A 87 -25.81 7.66 -27.18
C ARG A 87 -24.73 7.10 -26.29
N ALA A 88 -23.58 6.74 -26.87
CA ALA A 88 -22.43 6.27 -26.11
C ALA A 88 -21.31 7.32 -26.10
N ARG A 89 -20.59 7.43 -24.99
CA ARG A 89 -19.50 8.40 -24.75
C ARG A 89 -18.39 7.77 -23.92
N LYS A 90 -17.14 8.18 -24.12
CA LYS A 90 -16.05 7.74 -23.23
C LYS A 90 -16.24 8.29 -21.83
N VAL A 91 -15.92 7.49 -20.81
CA VAL A 91 -15.98 7.93 -19.41
C VAL A 91 -14.74 8.76 -19.11
N ASN A 92 -14.91 10.07 -18.88
CA ASN A 92 -13.88 10.94 -18.33
C ASN A 92 -14.38 11.54 -17.00
N ARG A 93 -13.79 11.11 -15.88
CA ARG A 93 -14.15 11.61 -14.54
C ARG A 93 -13.50 12.95 -14.23
N LEU A 94 -12.36 13.27 -14.87
CA LEU A 94 -11.62 14.52 -14.64
C LEU A 94 -12.22 15.70 -15.40
N ARG A 95 -12.77 15.45 -16.59
CA ARG A 95 -13.44 16.46 -17.43
C ARG A 95 -14.80 15.94 -17.91
N PRO A 96 -15.86 16.05 -17.09
CA PRO A 96 -17.18 15.53 -17.45
C PRO A 96 -17.84 16.29 -18.62
N GLN A 97 -17.39 17.52 -18.90
CA GLN A 97 -17.86 18.33 -20.03
C GLN A 97 -17.26 17.86 -21.37
N GLU A 98 -16.18 17.09 -21.35
CA GLU A 98 -15.54 16.57 -22.56
C GLU A 98 -16.39 15.43 -23.13
N VAL A 99 -17.03 15.69 -24.27
CA VAL A 99 -17.90 14.72 -24.94
C VAL A 99 -17.16 14.09 -26.11
N VAL A 100 -16.58 12.92 -25.85
CA VAL A 100 -16.07 12.04 -26.93
C VAL A 100 -17.12 11.00 -27.23
N SER A 101 -17.86 11.18 -28.32
CA SER A 101 -18.88 10.23 -28.77
C SER A 101 -18.24 8.91 -29.19
N VAL A 102 -18.90 7.82 -28.84
CA VAL A 102 -18.54 6.45 -29.23
C VAL A 102 -19.67 5.91 -30.10
N LYS A 103 -19.31 5.14 -31.13
CA LYS A 103 -20.29 4.51 -32.00
C LYS A 103 -21.12 3.49 -31.21
N TYR A 104 -22.41 3.43 -31.51
CA TYR A 104 -23.32 2.39 -31.04
C TYR A 104 -23.67 1.46 -32.22
N PRO A 105 -23.79 0.13 -32.05
CA PRO A 105 -23.59 -0.69 -30.85
C PRO A 105 -22.18 -0.59 -30.25
N LEU A 106 -22.03 -0.92 -28.97
CA LEU A 106 -20.77 -0.75 -28.26
C LEU A 106 -19.73 -1.76 -28.76
N HIS A 107 -18.50 -1.31 -29.00
CA HIS A 107 -17.36 -2.19 -29.25
C HIS A 107 -16.32 -2.01 -28.16
N PHE A 108 -16.10 -3.06 -27.38
CA PHE A 108 -15.06 -3.10 -26.36
C PHE A 108 -13.83 -3.80 -26.92
N ASN A 109 -12.77 -3.03 -27.13
CA ASN A 109 -11.47 -3.57 -27.49
C ASN A 109 -10.66 -3.82 -26.22
N THR A 110 -9.94 -4.94 -26.18
CA THR A 110 -8.96 -5.23 -25.13
C THR A 110 -7.88 -4.16 -25.12
N TYR A 111 -7.61 -3.58 -23.95
CA TYR A 111 -6.57 -2.56 -23.82
C TYR A 111 -5.20 -3.20 -23.55
N THR A 112 -5.10 -3.91 -22.42
CA THR A 112 -3.86 -4.51 -21.93
C THR A 112 -4.20 -5.69 -21.01
N GLU A 113 -3.30 -6.66 -20.91
CA GLU A 113 -3.36 -7.70 -19.87
C GLU A 113 -2.95 -7.08 -18.51
N PRO A 114 -3.80 -7.14 -17.48
CA PRO A 114 -3.49 -6.60 -16.17
C PRO A 114 -2.30 -7.34 -15.56
N ASN A 115 -1.26 -6.60 -15.18
CA ASN A 115 -0.17 -7.16 -14.40
C ASN A 115 -0.57 -7.18 -12.91
N TYR A 116 -1.20 -8.28 -12.47
CA TYR A 116 -1.56 -8.47 -11.07
C TYR A 116 -0.35 -8.58 -10.13
N PHE A 117 0.83 -8.87 -10.68
CA PHE A 117 2.03 -9.12 -9.90
C PHE A 117 2.95 -7.90 -9.93
N GLN A 118 3.08 -7.27 -8.77
CA GLN A 118 4.16 -6.31 -8.56
C GLN A 118 5.45 -7.09 -8.33
N LYS A 119 6.49 -6.80 -9.12
CA LYS A 119 7.82 -7.36 -8.86
C LYS A 119 8.32 -6.79 -7.54
N ARG A 120 8.88 -7.64 -6.68
CA ARG A 120 9.56 -7.18 -5.47
C ARG A 120 10.68 -6.23 -5.88
N GLU A 121 10.71 -5.05 -5.27
CA GLU A 121 11.87 -4.15 -5.39
C GLU A 121 13.10 -4.95 -4.93
N ALA A 122 13.96 -5.29 -5.88
CA ALA A 122 15.21 -5.96 -5.56
C ALA A 122 16.09 -4.93 -4.86
N THR A 123 16.75 -5.35 -3.78
CA THR A 123 17.74 -4.50 -3.14
C THR A 123 18.89 -4.32 -4.12
N ASN A 124 18.98 -3.14 -4.73
CA ASN A 124 20.14 -2.79 -5.53
C ASN A 124 21.32 -2.61 -4.57
N TRP A 125 22.34 -3.45 -4.69
CA TRP A 125 23.57 -3.28 -3.91
C TRP A 125 24.21 -1.91 -4.15
N ALA A 126 24.01 -1.35 -5.35
CA ALA A 126 24.39 0.02 -5.67
C ALA A 126 23.70 1.04 -4.75
N ASP A 127 22.38 0.93 -4.55
CA ASP A 127 21.62 1.87 -3.70
C ASP A 127 22.02 1.76 -2.22
N ILE A 128 22.51 0.59 -1.78
CA ILE A 128 23.11 0.42 -0.46
C ILE A 128 24.45 1.17 -0.37
N ILE A 129 25.35 0.98 -1.34
CA ILE A 129 26.70 1.57 -1.29
C ILE A 129 26.66 3.09 -1.51
N PHE A 130 25.80 3.56 -2.42
CA PHE A 130 25.61 4.98 -2.71
C PHE A 130 24.68 5.69 -1.71
N ASN A 131 24.27 5.02 -0.65
CA ASN A 131 23.55 5.65 0.44
C ASN A 131 24.47 6.65 1.16
N PRO A 132 24.09 7.94 1.31
CA PRO A 132 24.89 8.95 2.00
C PRO A 132 25.29 8.56 3.43
N ALA A 133 24.53 7.68 4.09
CA ALA A 133 24.89 7.15 5.41
C ALA A 133 26.02 6.10 5.37
N ILE A 134 26.18 5.36 4.27
CA ILE A 134 27.12 4.23 4.16
C ILE A 134 28.46 4.66 3.55
N ILE A 135 28.46 5.67 2.67
CA ILE A 135 29.67 6.27 2.09
C ILE A 135 30.77 6.58 3.14
N PRO A 136 30.50 7.30 4.25
CA PRO A 136 31.54 7.63 5.23
C PRO A 136 32.05 6.39 6.00
N ILE A 137 31.21 5.36 6.18
CA ILE A 137 31.60 4.10 6.83
C ILE A 137 32.58 3.33 5.94
N VAL A 138 32.24 3.17 4.66
CA VAL A 138 33.12 2.49 3.69
C VAL A 138 34.42 3.26 3.50
N LEU A 139 34.35 4.60 3.39
CA LEU A 139 35.52 5.47 3.34
C LEU A 139 36.40 5.31 4.58
N GLY A 140 35.81 5.26 5.78
CA GLY A 140 36.53 5.06 7.03
C GLY A 140 37.28 3.72 7.08
N ILE A 141 36.67 2.63 6.62
CA ILE A 141 37.32 1.30 6.57
C ILE A 141 38.51 1.31 5.59
N VAL A 142 38.36 1.91 4.41
CA VAL A 142 39.44 2.07 3.44
C VAL A 142 40.57 2.90 4.04
N LEU A 143 40.25 4.01 4.70
CA LEU A 143 41.22 4.88 5.35
C LEU A 143 42.03 4.10 6.41
N VAL A 144 41.37 3.35 7.29
CA VAL A 144 42.04 2.54 8.32
C VAL A 144 42.94 1.46 7.73
N PHE A 145 42.60 0.90 6.56
CA PHE A 145 43.43 -0.10 5.91
C PHE A 145 44.67 0.48 5.22
N PHE A 146 44.55 1.66 4.61
CA PHE A 146 45.64 2.28 3.85
C PHE A 146 46.48 3.29 4.66
N LEU A 147 45.94 3.92 5.70
CA LEU A 147 46.68 4.83 6.60
C LEU A 147 47.93 4.23 7.23
N PRO A 148 47.95 3.00 7.80
CA PRO A 148 49.16 2.44 8.40
C PRO A 148 50.27 2.18 7.37
N LYS A 149 49.94 2.16 6.07
CA LYS A 149 50.89 2.03 4.97
C LYS A 149 51.43 3.36 4.47
N LEU A 150 50.78 4.48 4.80
CA LEU A 150 51.13 5.82 4.31
C LEU A 150 51.70 6.72 5.41
N VAL A 151 51.48 6.39 6.68
CA VAL A 151 51.89 7.20 7.84
C VAL A 151 52.97 6.46 8.66
N PRO A 152 54.07 7.14 9.07
CA PRO A 152 55.08 6.56 9.94
C PRO A 152 54.51 6.16 11.33
N PRO A 153 55.05 5.12 11.98
CA PRO A 153 54.46 4.52 13.18
C PRO A 153 54.31 5.46 14.39
N GLY A 154 55.01 6.59 14.45
CA GLY A 154 54.91 7.55 15.57
C GLY A 154 53.81 8.60 15.43
N GLN A 155 53.32 8.87 14.21
CA GLN A 155 52.31 9.92 13.96
C GLN A 155 50.88 9.35 13.94
N LEU A 156 50.75 8.03 13.79
CA LEU A 156 49.48 7.33 13.83
C LEU A 156 48.82 7.43 15.22
N ASP A 157 49.62 7.33 16.29
CA ASP A 157 49.16 7.43 17.68
C ASP A 157 48.63 8.83 18.03
N GLU A 158 49.20 9.88 17.41
CA GLU A 158 48.74 11.27 17.56
C GLU A 158 47.47 11.54 16.74
N MET A 159 47.41 11.10 15.48
CA MET A 159 46.20 11.20 14.65
C MET A 159 45.03 10.39 15.22
N GLN A 160 45.28 9.22 15.80
CA GLN A 160 44.27 8.41 16.48
C GLN A 160 43.69 9.10 17.72
N ARG A 161 44.45 9.96 18.39
CA ARG A 161 43.95 10.81 19.49
C ARG A 161 43.16 12.02 19.00
N MET A 162 43.43 12.49 17.78
CA MET A 162 42.70 13.59 17.15
C MET A 162 41.44 13.14 16.41
N PHE A 163 41.36 11.89 15.94
CA PHE A 163 40.18 11.34 15.27
C PHE A 163 38.88 11.38 16.10
N PRO A 164 38.87 11.00 17.41
CA PRO A 164 37.70 11.19 18.26
C PRO A 164 37.34 12.66 18.48
N GLN A 165 38.26 13.60 18.23
CA GLN A 165 38.00 15.05 18.26
C GLN A 165 37.56 15.61 16.89
N GLY A 166 38.01 15.04 15.77
CA GLY A 166 37.71 15.50 14.40
C GLY A 166 36.30 15.13 13.92
N THR A 167 35.70 14.07 14.46
CA THR A 167 34.26 13.77 14.29
C THR A 167 33.33 14.75 15.01
N GLY A 168 33.89 15.68 15.81
CA GLY A 168 33.15 16.75 16.49
C GLY A 168 32.85 17.98 15.63
N MET A 169 33.34 18.06 14.38
CA MET A 169 33.09 19.23 13.51
C MET A 169 31.76 19.16 12.74
N PHE A 170 31.11 17.98 12.69
CA PHE A 170 29.82 17.79 12.01
C PHE A 170 28.61 17.67 12.94
N GLN A 171 28.77 17.69 14.27
CA GLN A 171 27.66 17.78 15.21
C GLN A 171 28.06 18.51 16.50
N PRO A 172 27.43 19.65 16.86
CA PRO A 172 27.53 20.17 18.21
C PRO A 172 26.64 19.31 19.12
N ASN A 173 27.24 18.70 20.15
CA ASN A 173 26.60 17.92 21.24
C ASN A 173 25.88 16.61 20.86
N ILE A 174 26.61 15.50 20.74
CA ILE A 174 26.07 14.16 21.08
C ILE A 174 27.17 13.31 21.74
N ASN A 175 26.99 12.97 23.02
CA ASN A 175 27.67 11.84 23.67
C ASN A 175 27.28 10.57 22.90
N MET A 176 28.14 10.10 22.00
CA MET A 176 27.89 8.86 21.26
C MET A 176 28.35 7.66 22.11
N PRO A 177 27.51 6.63 22.34
CA PRO A 177 27.96 5.39 22.96
C PRO A 177 28.85 4.60 21.99
N ASP A 178 29.87 3.94 22.52
CA ASP A 178 30.94 3.28 21.77
C ASP A 178 30.39 2.33 20.69
N LEU A 179 30.94 2.39 19.48
CA LEU A 179 30.42 1.73 18.28
C LEU A 179 30.40 0.19 18.44
N VAL A 180 31.31 -0.34 19.26
CA VAL A 180 31.37 -1.76 19.62
C VAL A 180 30.13 -2.20 20.42
N ASP A 181 29.60 -1.34 21.30
CA ASP A 181 28.42 -1.64 22.12
C ASP A 181 27.14 -1.63 21.29
N ILE A 182 27.06 -0.82 20.23
CA ILE A 182 25.92 -0.80 19.31
C ILE A 182 25.92 -2.06 18.43
N CYS A 183 27.08 -2.47 17.92
CA CYS A 183 27.23 -3.71 17.16
C CYS A 183 26.92 -4.94 18.02
N ILE A 184 27.37 -4.95 19.29
CA ILE A 184 27.04 -6.00 20.26
C ILE A 184 25.55 -6.01 20.59
N ARG A 185 24.88 -4.85 20.70
CA ARG A 185 23.42 -4.78 20.93
C ARG A 185 22.58 -5.22 19.74
N LEU A 186 23.07 -5.04 18.51
CA LEU A 186 22.34 -5.37 17.29
C LEU A 186 22.51 -6.84 16.87
N PHE A 187 23.70 -7.41 17.07
CA PHE A 187 24.02 -8.79 16.63
C PHE A 187 24.28 -9.79 17.78
N GLY A 188 24.33 -9.33 19.04
CA GLY A 188 24.62 -10.16 20.21
C GLY A 188 23.48 -10.16 21.24
N ALA A 189 22.96 -11.35 21.53
CA ALA A 189 21.92 -11.63 22.52
C ALA A 189 22.18 -11.01 23.93
N PRO A 190 21.13 -10.85 24.79
CA PRO A 190 21.20 -9.95 25.94
C PRO A 190 22.02 -10.54 27.10
N ARG A 191 22.92 -9.75 27.69
CA ARG A 191 23.54 -10.08 29.00
C ARG A 191 23.10 -9.13 30.11
N ARG A 192 22.78 -9.77 31.25
CA ARG A 192 22.41 -9.19 32.55
C ARG A 192 23.53 -8.33 33.13
N GLN A 193 23.18 -7.17 33.67
CA GLN A 193 24.08 -6.27 34.42
C GLN A 193 24.59 -6.90 35.72
N PRO A 194 25.86 -6.69 36.12
CA PRO A 194 26.31 -6.97 37.48
C PRO A 194 26.00 -5.81 38.43
N ARG A 195 25.42 -6.11 39.59
CA ARG A 195 25.19 -5.18 40.71
C ARG A 195 26.53 -4.77 41.34
N ILE A 196 26.77 -3.46 41.42
CA ILE A 196 27.84 -2.85 42.21
C ILE A 196 27.53 -3.10 43.70
N SER A 197 28.47 -3.72 44.41
CA SER A 197 28.40 -3.95 45.86
C SER A 197 29.05 -2.78 46.58
N GLN A 198 28.28 -1.98 47.31
CA GLN A 198 28.81 -1.08 48.34
C GLN A 198 28.78 -1.82 49.68
N GLN A 199 29.95 -1.97 50.31
CA GLN A 199 30.07 -2.50 51.67
C GLN A 199 31.15 -1.72 52.43
N SER A 200 30.71 -0.91 53.40
CA SER A 200 31.40 -0.41 54.62
C SER A 200 30.61 0.83 55.09
N LEU A 201 30.10 1.01 56.30
CA LEU A 201 30.45 0.52 57.63
C LEU A 201 29.17 0.38 58.49
N ALA A 202 29.16 -0.60 59.38
CA ALA A 202 28.14 -0.80 60.41
C ALA A 202 28.47 -0.01 61.68
N VAL A 203 27.45 0.65 62.27
CA VAL A 203 27.32 0.96 63.71
C VAL A 203 25.82 1.04 64.03
N ASP A 204 25.31 0.01 64.73
CA ASP A 204 24.40 -0.01 65.91
C ASP A 204 23.19 0.98 65.93
N THR A 205 21.93 0.66 66.21
CA THR A 205 21.27 -0.33 67.07
C THR A 205 19.74 -0.31 66.80
N GLU A 206 19.07 -1.41 67.19
CA GLU A 206 17.64 -1.57 67.51
C GLU A 206 16.68 -2.17 66.46
N ALA A 207 16.03 -3.26 66.90
CA ALA A 207 15.07 -4.11 66.19
C ALA A 207 13.66 -3.98 66.84
N PRO A 208 12.65 -4.78 66.49
CA PRO A 208 11.78 -4.60 65.32
C PRO A 208 10.28 -4.55 65.68
N ALA A 209 9.44 -3.85 64.89
CA ALA A 209 7.98 -3.93 65.02
C ALA A 209 7.33 -4.58 63.79
N ASN A 210 6.88 -5.82 64.00
CA ASN A 210 6.09 -6.66 63.09
C ASN A 210 4.71 -6.04 62.77
N THR A 211 4.23 -6.22 61.54
CA THR A 211 2.78 -6.25 61.23
C THR A 211 2.51 -7.29 60.13
N PRO A 212 1.61 -8.26 60.33
CA PRO A 212 1.44 -9.38 59.41
C PRO A 212 0.43 -9.11 58.28
N ARG A 213 0.77 -9.64 57.10
CA ARG A 213 -0.10 -9.92 55.95
C ARG A 213 -1.33 -10.76 56.37
N GLN A 214 -2.54 -10.26 56.13
CA GLN A 214 -3.76 -11.09 56.13
C GLN A 214 -4.12 -11.58 54.73
N LYS A 215 -4.25 -12.91 54.61
CA LYS A 215 -4.67 -13.66 53.43
C LYS A 215 -6.19 -13.56 53.25
N LYS A 216 -6.61 -13.24 52.02
CA LYS A 216 -7.98 -13.46 51.51
C LYS A 216 -8.39 -14.94 51.73
N LYS A 217 -9.48 -15.18 52.46
CA LYS A 217 -10.22 -16.44 52.43
C LYS A 217 -11.58 -16.22 51.77
N LEU A 218 -11.70 -16.82 50.59
CA LEU A 218 -12.91 -17.06 49.83
C LEU A 218 -13.84 -18.00 50.62
N ARG A 219 -15.09 -17.60 50.89
CA ARG A 219 -16.19 -18.52 51.25
C ARG A 219 -17.39 -18.25 50.36
N LYS A 220 -17.64 -19.19 49.46
CA LYS A 220 -18.95 -19.47 48.85
C LYS A 220 -19.86 -20.10 49.90
N ARG A 221 -21.13 -19.68 49.98
CA ARG A 221 -22.29 -20.58 50.13
C ARG A 221 -23.62 -19.82 50.09
N ASN A 222 -24.53 -20.33 49.25
CA ASN A 222 -25.99 -20.46 49.33
C ASN A 222 -26.68 -19.69 50.47
N LYS A 223 -27.79 -19.00 50.25
CA LYS A 223 -29.03 -19.41 49.57
C LYS A 223 -29.84 -18.16 49.25
#